data_AF-A0A258CAC0-F1
#
_entry.id   AF-A0A258CAC0-F1
#
_cell.length_a   1.000
_cell.length_b   1.000
_cell.length_c   1.000
_cell.angle_alpha   90.00
_cell.angle_beta   90.00
_cell.angle_gamma   90.00
#
_symmetry.space_group_name_H-M   'P 1'
#
loop_
_entity.id
_entity.type
_entity.pdbx_description
1 polymer ?
#
loop_
_entity_poly.entity_id
_entity_poly.type
_entity_poly.pdbx_seq_one_letter_code
_entity_poly.pdbx_strand_id
1 'polypeptide(L)'
;MIFPNKPRVKFHNNPLIEVICQIHLVQDLSGEFGQPEVLIRLHDRVRSLLPLLHKRVVADLHINADTQHVSKIEKNTYEFSTFDGATKVVFDGTSVSCATSKYESKEDFFRFIFDFFDSLNALGFSTLSS
;
A
#
# COMPACT_ATOMS: atom_id res chain seq x y z
N MET A 1 6.38 -5.67 23.02
CA MET A 1 6.06 -7.12 23.10
C MET A 1 6.80 -7.84 21.99
N ILE A 2 7.64 -8.82 22.33
CA ILE A 2 8.31 -9.69 21.35
C ILE A 2 7.35 -10.84 21.08
N PHE A 3 6.68 -10.81 19.92
CA PHE A 3 5.93 -11.97 19.46
C PHE A 3 6.93 -13.05 19.02
N PRO A 4 6.74 -14.33 19.40
CA PRO A 4 7.64 -15.39 18.96
C PRO A 4 7.53 -15.55 17.45
N ASN A 5 8.67 -15.57 16.75
CA ASN A 5 8.75 -15.83 15.31
C ASN A 5 8.32 -17.28 15.02
N LYS A 6 7.02 -17.47 14.81
CA LYS A 6 6.40 -18.77 14.53
C LYS A 6 5.41 -18.62 13.39
N PRO A 7 5.31 -19.60 12.48
CA PRO A 7 4.32 -19.58 11.43
C PRO A 7 2.92 -19.57 12.02
N ARG A 8 2.00 -18.91 11.32
CA ARG A 8 0.61 -18.80 11.72
C ARG A 8 -0.06 -20.18 11.80
N VAL A 9 -0.90 -20.34 12.82
CA VAL A 9 -1.85 -21.46 12.93
C VAL A 9 -2.99 -21.28 11.91
N LYS A 10 -3.16 -22.27 11.02
CA LYS A 10 -4.22 -22.30 10.00
C LYS A 10 -5.41 -23.13 10.50
N PHE A 11 -6.55 -22.49 10.74
CA PHE A 11 -7.79 -23.16 11.13
C PHE A 11 -8.62 -23.53 9.90
N HIS A 12 -9.06 -24.79 9.81
CA HIS A 12 -9.83 -25.27 8.66
C HIS A 12 -11.24 -24.64 8.56
N ASN A 13 -11.89 -24.41 9.71
CA ASN A 13 -13.28 -23.96 9.77
C ASN A 13 -13.44 -22.43 9.77
N ASN A 14 -12.34 -21.69 9.86
CA ASN A 14 -12.34 -20.23 9.79
C ASN A 14 -11.03 -19.75 9.15
N PRO A 15 -10.91 -19.89 7.81
CA PRO A 15 -9.72 -19.47 7.10
C PRO A 15 -9.68 -17.94 7.07
N LEU A 16 -8.62 -17.35 7.63
CA LEU A 16 -8.30 -15.93 7.39
C LEU A 16 -8.14 -15.71 5.89
N ILE A 17 -8.99 -14.87 5.34
CA ILE A 17 -9.10 -14.60 3.92
C ILE A 17 -8.01 -13.61 3.49
N GLU A 18 -7.76 -12.59 4.31
CA GLU A 18 -6.83 -11.51 4.00
C GLU A 18 -6.34 -10.84 5.29
N VAL A 19 -5.10 -10.35 5.25
CA VAL A 19 -4.53 -9.44 6.25
C VAL A 19 -4.21 -8.13 5.58
N ILE A 20 -4.69 -7.04 6.17
CA ILE A 20 -4.48 -5.68 5.68
C ILE A 20 -3.81 -4.86 6.79
N CYS A 21 -2.82 -4.07 6.41
CA CYS A 21 -2.23 -3.03 7.24
C CYS A 21 -2.15 -1.75 6.43
N GLN A 22 -2.50 -0.62 7.05
CA GLN A 22 -2.44 0.69 6.43
C GLN A 22 -1.67 1.65 7.34
N ILE A 23 -0.74 2.40 6.75
CA ILE A 23 0.03 3.44 7.40
C ILE A 23 -0.34 4.75 6.72
N HIS A 24 -0.82 5.71 7.49
CA HIS A 24 -1.06 7.07 7.01
C HIS A 24 0.18 7.92 7.19
N LEU A 25 0.49 8.71 6.16
CA LEU A 25 1.55 9.70 6.17
C LEU A 25 1.03 11.00 6.78
N VAL A 26 1.89 11.69 7.52
CA VAL A 26 1.59 13.02 8.07
C VAL A 26 1.64 14.10 6.98
N GLN A 27 2.45 13.88 5.95
CA GLN A 27 2.57 14.77 4.80
C GLN A 27 1.86 14.17 3.58
N ASP A 28 1.15 15.03 2.85
CA ASP A 28 0.50 14.67 1.58
C ASP A 28 1.53 14.80 0.44
N LEU A 29 1.83 13.67 -0.19
CA LEU A 29 2.79 13.54 -1.28
C LEU A 29 2.11 13.33 -2.64
N SER A 30 0.79 13.45 -2.71
CA SER A 30 0.01 13.19 -3.93
C SER A 30 0.47 14.02 -5.14
N GLY A 31 0.99 15.24 -4.91
CA GLY A 31 1.52 16.13 -5.96
C GLY A 31 2.88 15.72 -6.52
N GLU A 32 3.76 15.15 -5.69
CA GLU A 32 5.14 14.78 -6.10
C GLU A 32 5.24 13.31 -6.54
N PHE A 33 4.42 12.45 -5.94
CA PHE A 33 4.46 11.02 -6.19
C PHE A 33 3.90 10.62 -7.56
N GLY A 34 3.03 11.45 -8.14
CA GLY A 34 2.43 11.17 -9.45
C GLY A 34 3.42 11.23 -10.63
N GLN A 35 4.65 11.71 -10.41
CA GLN A 35 5.66 11.85 -11.46
C GLN A 35 6.19 10.48 -11.91
N PRO A 36 6.20 10.19 -13.23
CA PRO A 36 6.68 8.90 -13.76
C PRO A 36 8.07 8.49 -13.27
N GLU A 37 8.98 9.44 -13.12
CA GLU A 37 10.37 9.19 -12.72
C GLU A 37 10.46 8.70 -11.27
N VAL A 38 9.62 9.25 -10.38
CA VAL A 38 9.53 8.84 -8.98
C VAL A 38 8.97 7.43 -8.89
N LEU A 39 7.91 7.14 -9.64
CA LEU A 39 7.28 5.82 -9.69
C LEU A 39 8.23 4.74 -10.20
N ILE A 40 8.99 5.02 -11.26
CA ILE A 40 9.98 4.10 -11.81
C ILE A 40 11.07 3.82 -10.77
N ARG A 41 11.63 4.86 -10.15
CA ARG A 41 12.69 4.70 -9.13
C ARG A 41 12.20 3.94 -7.90
N LEU A 42 10.96 4.17 -7.49
CA LEU A 42 10.36 3.41 -6.39
C LEU A 42 10.14 1.96 -6.79
N HIS A 43 9.57 1.72 -7.97
CA HIS A 43 9.35 0.37 -8.48
C HIS A 43 10.65 -0.42 -8.55
N ASP A 44 11.71 0.15 -9.11
CA ASP A 44 13.02 -0.50 -9.21
C ASP A 44 13.58 -0.93 -7.85
N ARG A 45 13.34 -0.14 -6.79
CA ARG A 45 13.76 -0.47 -5.42
C ARG A 45 13.01 -1.63 -4.81
N VAL A 46 11.70 -1.75 -5.09
CA VAL A 46 10.84 -2.79 -4.50
C VAL A 46 10.59 -3.97 -5.43
N ARG A 47 11.10 -3.92 -6.67
CA ARG A 47 10.84 -4.88 -7.76
C ARG A 47 11.17 -6.32 -7.39
N SER A 48 12.17 -6.54 -6.53
CA SER A 48 12.54 -7.88 -6.06
C SER A 48 11.41 -8.57 -5.28
N LEU A 49 10.57 -7.78 -4.60
CA LEU A 49 9.46 -8.26 -3.78
C LEU A 49 8.10 -8.04 -4.46
N LEU A 50 7.95 -6.92 -5.15
CA LEU A 50 6.71 -6.46 -5.78
C LEU A 50 6.98 -6.11 -7.25
N PRO A 51 7.18 -7.13 -8.11
CA PRO A 51 7.62 -6.95 -9.48
C PRO A 51 6.58 -6.31 -10.39
N LEU A 52 5.29 -6.38 -10.06
CA LEU A 52 4.21 -5.81 -10.87
C LEU A 52 3.83 -4.42 -10.36
N LEU A 53 3.56 -3.50 -11.29
CA LEU A 53 3.08 -2.15 -11.00
C LEU A 53 1.84 -1.86 -11.85
N HIS A 54 0.77 -1.43 -11.20
CA HIS A 54 -0.48 -1.03 -11.82
C HIS A 54 -0.91 0.35 -11.35
N LYS A 55 -1.26 1.23 -12.28
CA LYS A 55 -1.95 2.47 -11.98
C LYS A 55 -3.46 2.21 -11.94
N ARG A 56 -4.12 2.68 -10.89
CA ARG A 56 -5.57 2.66 -10.73
C ARG A 56 -6.07 4.09 -10.56
N VAL A 57 -7.29 4.34 -11.03
CA VAL A 57 -7.99 5.61 -10.82
C VAL A 57 -9.18 5.29 -9.93
N VAL A 58 -9.17 5.82 -8.72
CA VAL A 58 -10.29 5.72 -7.78
C VAL A 58 -11.11 7.00 -7.93
N ALA A 59 -12.41 6.85 -8.18
CA ALA A 59 -13.33 7.97 -8.29
C ALA A 59 -14.28 7.97 -7.10
N ASP A 60 -14.14 8.95 -6.22
CA ASP A 60 -15.07 9.20 -5.13
C ASP A 60 -16.22 10.07 -5.64
N LEU A 61 -17.44 9.56 -5.53
CA LEU A 61 -18.67 10.27 -5.89
C LEU A 61 -19.29 10.86 -4.63
N HIS A 62 -19.26 12.18 -4.54
CA HIS A 62 -19.95 12.93 -3.50
C HIS A 62 -21.31 13.38 -4.02
N ILE A 63 -22.37 12.79 -3.46
CA ILE A 63 -23.76 13.11 -3.81
C ILE A 63 -24.34 13.96 -2.69
N ASN A 64 -24.62 15.23 -2.99
CA ASN A 64 -25.42 16.08 -2.12
C ASN A 64 -26.88 16.00 -2.59
N ALA A 65 -27.70 15.28 -1.84
CA ALA A 65 -29.11 15.05 -2.15
C ALA A 65 -29.97 16.32 -2.00
N ASP A 66 -29.59 17.23 -1.08
CA ASP A 66 -30.34 18.46 -0.80
C ASP A 66 -30.19 19.49 -1.93
N THR A 67 -29.00 19.56 -2.54
CA THR A 67 -28.72 20.46 -3.66
C THR A 67 -28.80 19.77 -5.03
N GLN A 68 -29.15 18.48 -5.07
CA GLN A 68 -29.08 17.62 -6.26
C GLN A 68 -27.74 17.72 -7.02
N HIS A 69 -26.65 17.93 -6.27
CA HIS A 69 -25.33 18.13 -6.86
C HIS A 69 -24.49 16.87 -6.69
N VAL A 70 -23.86 16.43 -7.77
CA VAL A 70 -22.91 15.31 -7.76
C VAL A 70 -21.53 15.86 -8.10
N SER A 71 -20.58 15.74 -7.18
CA SER A 71 -19.17 15.98 -7.45
C SER A 71 -18.43 14.66 -7.58
N LYS A 72 -17.51 14.59 -8.55
CA LYS A 72 -16.61 13.46 -8.75
C LYS A 72 -15.19 13.91 -8.42
N ILE A 73 -14.53 13.21 -7.52
CA ILE A 73 -13.12 13.42 -7.18
C ILE A 73 -12.36 12.19 -7.65
N GLU A 74 -11.49 12.36 -8.64
CA GLU A 74 -10.63 11.29 -9.12
C GLU A 74 -9.25 11.37 -8.44
N LYS A 75 -8.77 10.24 -7.93
CA LYS A 75 -7.45 10.10 -7.33
C LYS A 75 -6.70 8.95 -8.00
N ASN A 76 -5.43 9.20 -8.32
CA ASN A 76 -4.56 8.14 -8.80
C ASN A 76 -4.05 7.34 -7.62
N THR A 77 -4.13 6.01 -7.71
CA THR A 77 -3.51 5.09 -6.77
C THR A 77 -2.60 4.14 -7.52
N TYR A 78 -1.52 3.73 -6.88
CA TYR A 78 -0.50 2.88 -7.49
C TYR A 78 -0.38 1.59 -6.70
N GLU A 79 -0.59 0.47 -7.36
CA GLU A 79 -0.56 -0.87 -6.78
C GLU A 79 0.70 -1.60 -7.24
N PHE A 80 1.48 -2.05 -6.27
CA PHE A 80 2.68 -2.87 -6.42
C PHE A 80 2.36 -4.27 -5.92
N SER A 81 2.60 -5.31 -6.72
CA SER A 81 2.16 -6.66 -6.33
C SER A 81 3.13 -7.76 -6.70
N THR A 82 2.99 -8.90 -6.01
CA THR A 82 3.67 -10.16 -6.37
C THR A 82 3.12 -10.71 -7.69
N PHE A 83 3.88 -11.58 -8.36
CA PHE A 83 3.47 -12.17 -9.64
C PHE A 83 2.13 -12.91 -9.58
N ASP A 84 1.83 -13.53 -8.44
CA ASP A 84 0.58 -14.24 -8.20
C ASP A 84 -0.54 -13.32 -7.69
N GLY A 85 -0.26 -12.03 -7.49
CA GLY A 85 -1.18 -11.04 -6.94
C GLY A 85 -1.60 -11.31 -5.49
N ALA A 86 -0.96 -12.26 -4.80
CA ALA A 86 -1.35 -12.65 -3.45
C ALA A 86 -1.05 -11.56 -2.42
N THR A 87 0.03 -10.79 -2.63
CA THR A 87 0.41 -9.64 -1.82
C THR A 87 0.42 -8.38 -2.69
N LYS A 88 -0.16 -7.30 -2.15
CA LYS A 88 -0.32 -6.02 -2.82
C LYS A 88 0.02 -4.89 -1.86
N VAL A 89 0.79 -3.92 -2.33
CA VAL A 89 1.04 -2.66 -1.66
C VAL A 89 0.44 -1.54 -2.51
N VAL A 90 -0.49 -0.79 -1.94
CA VAL A 90 -1.16 0.33 -2.60
C VAL A 90 -0.67 1.62 -1.97
N PHE A 91 -0.29 2.59 -2.80
CA PHE A 91 0.11 3.91 -2.38
C PHE A 91 -0.64 4.99 -3.16
N ASP A 92 -1.21 5.95 -2.43
CA ASP A 92 -2.04 7.03 -2.98
C ASP A 92 -1.44 8.44 -2.76
N GLY A 93 -0.22 8.52 -2.22
CA GLY A 93 0.44 9.77 -1.82
C GLY A 93 0.21 10.18 -0.38
N THR A 94 -0.83 9.65 0.28
CA THR A 94 -1.19 9.96 1.67
C THR A 94 -1.14 8.74 2.58
N SER A 95 -1.22 7.53 2.02
CA SER A 95 -1.20 6.29 2.79
C SER A 95 -0.57 5.15 2.00
N VAL A 96 0.16 4.29 2.71
CA VAL A 96 0.67 3.01 2.22
C VAL A 96 -0.18 1.91 2.82
N SER A 97 -0.82 1.09 1.99
CA SER A 97 -1.62 -0.06 2.42
C SER A 97 -1.00 -1.34 1.89
N CYS A 98 -0.79 -2.34 2.74
CA CYS A 98 -0.32 -3.66 2.36
C CYS A 98 -1.39 -4.70 2.68
N ALA A 99 -1.78 -5.49 1.68
CA ALA A 99 -2.75 -6.56 1.79
C ALA A 99 -2.13 -7.88 1.33
N THR A 100 -2.39 -8.98 2.04
CA THR A 100 -2.01 -10.33 1.59
C THR A 100 -3.07 -11.38 1.89
N SER A 101 -3.34 -12.23 0.90
CA SER A 101 -4.18 -13.43 1.03
C SER A 101 -3.37 -14.67 1.46
N LYS A 102 -2.04 -14.61 1.45
CA LYS A 102 -1.12 -15.69 1.84
C LYS A 102 -0.34 -15.33 3.10
N TYR A 103 -1.03 -14.82 4.12
CA TYR A 103 -0.39 -14.46 5.38
C TYR A 103 0.17 -15.70 6.11
N GLU A 104 1.50 -15.74 6.26
CA GLU A 104 2.22 -16.84 6.94
C GLU A 104 2.81 -16.42 8.29
N SER A 105 3.48 -15.27 8.35
CA SER A 105 4.12 -14.75 9.55
C SER A 105 3.95 -13.23 9.62
N LYS A 106 4.11 -12.67 10.82
CA LYS A 106 4.08 -11.22 11.01
C LYS A 106 5.28 -10.59 10.31
N GLU A 107 6.45 -11.18 10.50
CA GLU A 107 7.74 -10.70 10.02
C GLU A 107 7.77 -10.60 8.49
N ASP A 108 7.32 -11.64 7.78
CA ASP A 108 7.26 -11.62 6.31
C ASP A 108 6.24 -10.60 5.79
N PHE A 109 5.10 -10.47 6.47
CA PHE A 109 4.08 -9.50 6.09
C PHE A 109 4.58 -8.05 6.26
N PHE A 110 5.15 -7.74 7.42
CA PHE A 110 5.64 -6.39 7.70
C PHE A 110 6.90 -6.04 6.89
N ARG A 111 7.66 -7.03 6.41
CA ARG A 111 8.77 -6.78 5.46
C ARG A 111 8.29 -6.02 4.22
N PHE A 112 7.15 -6.39 3.63
CA PHE A 112 6.65 -5.70 2.43
C PHE A 112 6.36 -4.22 2.68
N ILE A 113 5.69 -3.90 3.79
CA ILE A 113 5.31 -2.51 4.08
C ILE A 113 6.51 -1.68 4.55
N PHE A 114 7.44 -2.26 5.32
CA PHE A 114 8.64 -1.56 5.78
C PHE A 114 9.64 -1.35 4.65
N ASP A 115 9.91 -2.35 3.79
CA ASP A 115 10.82 -2.18 2.66
C ASP A 115 10.28 -1.15 1.65
N PHE A 116 8.95 -1.10 1.47
CA PHE A 116 8.31 -0.06 0.66
C PHE A 116 8.46 1.33 1.29
N PHE A 117 8.24 1.44 2.60
CA PHE A 117 8.39 2.70 3.33
C PHE A 117 9.85 3.19 3.35
N ASP A 118 10.81 2.30 3.58
CA ASP A 118 12.24 2.62 3.52
C ASP A 118 12.66 3.06 2.12
N SER A 119 12.04 2.49 1.08
CA SER A 119 12.24 2.92 -0.30
C SER A 119 11.69 4.33 -0.54
N LEU A 120 10.54 4.69 0.04
CA LEU A 120 10.03 6.08 0.03
C LEU A 120 10.99 7.03 0.76
N ASN A 121 11.48 6.64 1.95
CA ASN A 121 12.45 7.42 2.73
C ASN A 121 13.71 7.72 1.92
N ALA A 122 14.26 6.68 1.27
CA ALA A 122 15.48 6.78 0.48
C ALA A 122 15.33 7.66 -0.78
N LEU A 123 14.09 7.91 -1.20
CA LEU A 123 13.77 8.84 -2.28
C LEU A 123 13.46 10.26 -1.79
N GLY A 124 13.51 10.50 -0.47
CA GLY A 124 13.28 11.81 0.16
C GLY A 124 11.82 12.08 0.53
N PHE A 125 10.95 11.09 0.43
CA PHE A 125 9.50 11.24 0.59
C PHE A 125 8.99 10.98 2.00
N SER A 126 9.86 10.89 3.00
CA SER A 126 9.38 10.78 4.38
C SER A 126 10.36 11.41 5.36
N THR A 127 9.84 12.37 6.11
CA THR A 127 10.45 12.85 7.35
C THR A 127 9.59 12.32 8.49
N LEU A 128 9.99 11.20 9.07
CA LEU A 128 9.65 10.95 10.47
C LEU A 128 10.40 12.00 11.28
N SER A 129 9.69 13.05 11.73
CA SER A 129 10.21 13.92 12.78
C SER A 129 10.56 13.06 13.97
N SER A 130 11.85 13.07 14.33
CA SER A 130 12.44 12.34 15.45
C SER A 130 11.81 12.72 16.78
#